data_AF-K9YUV1-F1
#
_entry.id   AF-K9YUV1-F1
#
_cell.length_a   1.000
_cell.length_b   1.000
_cell.length_c   1.000
_cell.angle_alpha   90.00
_cell.angle_beta   90.00
_cell.angle_gamma   90.00
#
_symmetry.space_group_name_H-M   'P 1'
#
loop_
_entity.id
_entity.type
_entity.pdbx_description
1 polymer ?
#
loop_
_entity_poly.entity_id
_entity_poly.type
_entity_poly.pdbx_seq_one_letter_code
_entity_poly.pdbx_strand_id
1 'polypeptide(L)'
;MSDPNTFPIFPLIMVVTFLGGVILLAEVLNRIITSETELTRKVVHIGAGNVILFAWWFQIPAWIGISAAIVAAMIALLSYFFPILPSINSVGRKSLGTFFYAVSMGILIAWFFPQHPQYAAIGILIMAWGDGLAALIGQNFGRHPYQVFGNAKSWEGSLTMAVVSYAVSFLTLMTVEGNNWQIWIICSIVAITATALEAISKLGIDNLTVPIISGALSFFLIQTLISS
;
A
#
# COMPACT_ATOMS: atom_id res chain seq x y z
N MET A 1 -0.55 -20.10 -21.77
CA MET A 1 -0.11 -19.03 -22.70
C MET A 1 -1.37 -18.40 -23.29
N SER A 2 -1.80 -17.25 -22.77
CA SER A 2 -2.89 -16.46 -23.34
C SER A 2 -2.36 -15.60 -24.48
N ASP A 3 -3.11 -15.52 -25.58
CA ASP A 3 -2.80 -14.71 -26.76
C ASP A 3 -2.69 -13.22 -26.36
N PRO A 4 -1.58 -12.52 -26.67
CA PRO A 4 -1.39 -11.10 -26.32
C PRO A 4 -2.45 -10.16 -26.92
N ASN A 5 -3.25 -10.62 -27.89
CA ASN A 5 -4.35 -9.86 -28.50
C ASN A 5 -5.72 -10.13 -27.89
N THR A 6 -5.84 -11.11 -26.98
CA THR A 6 -7.10 -11.35 -26.27
C THR A 6 -7.21 -10.43 -25.06
N PHE A 7 -8.24 -9.57 -25.06
CA PHE A 7 -8.56 -8.76 -23.90
C PHE A 7 -8.72 -9.67 -22.67
N PRO A 8 -8.07 -9.38 -21.52
CA PRO A 8 -8.06 -10.28 -20.37
C PRO A 8 -9.38 -10.20 -19.59
N ILE A 9 -10.49 -10.60 -20.23
CA ILE A 9 -11.85 -10.46 -19.70
C ILE A 9 -11.98 -11.21 -18.37
N PHE A 10 -11.53 -12.46 -18.30
CA PHE A 10 -11.65 -13.27 -17.08
C PHE A 10 -10.82 -12.70 -15.90
N PRO A 11 -9.52 -12.38 -16.05
CA PRO A 11 -8.77 -11.67 -15.02
C PRO A 11 -9.41 -10.33 -14.60
N LEU A 12 -9.93 -9.57 -15.55
CA LEU A 12 -10.55 -8.28 -15.26
C LEU A 12 -11.83 -8.45 -14.43
N ILE A 13 -12.67 -9.44 -14.75
CA ILE A 13 -13.84 -9.78 -13.94
C ILE A 13 -13.41 -10.11 -12.51
N MET A 14 -12.38 -10.95 -12.33
CA MET A 14 -11.88 -11.29 -10.99
C MET A 14 -11.40 -10.06 -10.21
N VAL A 15 -10.64 -9.17 -10.83
CA VAL A 15 -10.16 -7.93 -10.18
C VAL A 15 -11.31 -6.98 -9.85
N VAL A 16 -12.26 -6.80 -10.77
CA VAL A 16 -13.44 -5.95 -10.56
C VAL A 16 -14.32 -6.53 -9.46
N THR A 17 -14.54 -7.84 -9.44
CA THR A 17 -15.29 -8.52 -8.38
C THR A 17 -14.59 -8.40 -7.03
N PHE A 18 -13.26 -8.55 -6.98
CA PHE A 18 -12.49 -8.37 -5.75
C PHE A 18 -12.56 -6.93 -5.25
N LEU A 19 -12.30 -5.94 -6.12
CA LEU A 19 -12.40 -4.52 -5.77
C LEU A 19 -13.81 -4.13 -5.34
N GLY A 20 -14.83 -4.62 -6.04
CA GLY A 20 -16.23 -4.46 -5.67
C GLY A 20 -16.51 -5.04 -4.28
N GLY A 21 -15.97 -6.23 -3.99
CA GLY A 21 -16.03 -6.85 -2.67
C GLY A 21 -15.36 -6.02 -1.58
N VAL A 22 -14.18 -5.44 -1.84
CA VAL A 22 -13.48 -4.54 -0.90
C VAL A 22 -14.30 -3.28 -0.63
N ILE A 23 -14.91 -2.68 -1.67
CA ILE A 23 -15.77 -1.49 -1.52
C ILE A 23 -17.05 -1.84 -0.76
N LEU A 24 -17.69 -2.97 -1.06
CA LEU A 24 -18.88 -3.43 -0.33
C LEU A 24 -18.55 -3.68 1.14
N LEU A 25 -17.41 -4.33 1.42
CA LEU A 25 -16.92 -4.51 2.79
C LEU A 25 -16.70 -3.17 3.48
N ALA A 26 -16.13 -2.18 2.78
CA ALA A 26 -15.94 -0.83 3.30
C ALA A 26 -17.27 -0.18 3.72
N GLU A 27 -18.28 -0.25 2.85
CA GLU A 27 -19.60 0.33 3.09
C GLU A 27 -20.31 -0.36 4.25
N VAL A 28 -20.23 -1.69 4.32
CA VAL A 28 -20.79 -2.48 5.41
C VAL A 28 -20.10 -2.14 6.73
N LEU A 29 -18.76 -2.10 6.75
CA LEU A 29 -18.00 -1.74 7.95
C LEU A 29 -18.29 -0.31 8.40
N ASN A 30 -18.42 0.64 7.48
CA ASN A 30 -18.76 2.02 7.80
C ASN A 30 -20.16 2.11 8.44
N ARG A 31 -21.13 1.33 7.95
CA ARG A 31 -22.48 1.28 8.52
C ARG A 31 -22.53 0.65 9.91
N ILE A 32 -21.74 -0.40 10.15
CA ILE A 32 -21.73 -1.13 11.42
C ILE A 32 -20.86 -0.44 12.47
N ILE A 33 -19.71 0.08 12.06
CA ILE A 33 -18.66 0.67 12.91
C ILE A 33 -18.59 2.18 12.62
N THR A 34 -19.73 2.84 12.81
CA THR A 34 -19.92 4.27 12.48
C THR A 34 -18.99 5.20 13.28
N SER A 35 -18.40 4.72 14.39
CA SER A 35 -17.50 5.49 15.26
C SER A 35 -16.02 5.44 14.88
N GLU A 36 -15.56 4.50 14.04
CA GLU A 36 -14.12 4.30 13.75
C GLU A 36 -13.80 4.42 12.26
N THR A 37 -13.91 5.65 11.75
CA THR A 37 -13.61 5.99 10.35
C THR A 37 -12.18 5.62 9.94
N GLU A 38 -11.23 5.69 10.87
CA GLU A 38 -9.83 5.35 10.61
C GLU A 38 -9.63 3.84 10.42
N LEU A 39 -10.27 3.01 11.23
CA LEU A 39 -10.21 1.55 11.10
C LEU A 39 -10.77 1.11 9.75
N THR A 40 -11.94 1.64 9.37
CA THR A 40 -12.56 1.35 8.07
C THR A 40 -11.63 1.75 6.92
N ARG A 41 -11.00 2.93 6.99
CA ARG A 41 -10.02 3.38 5.98
C ARG A 41 -8.83 2.41 5.86
N LYS A 42 -8.28 1.94 6.98
CA LYS A 42 -7.12 1.03 7.00
C LYS A 42 -7.46 -0.36 6.47
N VAL A 43 -8.65 -0.89 6.79
CA VAL A 43 -9.14 -2.16 6.21
C VAL A 43 -9.28 -2.07 4.69
N VAL A 44 -9.83 -0.96 4.18
CA VAL A 44 -9.92 -0.72 2.73
C VAL A 44 -8.54 -0.61 2.10
N HIS A 45 -7.59 0.05 2.78
CA HIS A 45 -6.21 0.17 2.32
C HIS A 45 -5.54 -1.20 2.18
N ILE A 46 -5.68 -2.05 3.21
CA ILE A 46 -5.20 -3.44 3.20
C ILE A 46 -5.87 -4.20 2.05
N GLY A 47 -7.20 -4.17 1.96
CA GLY A 47 -7.97 -4.87 0.92
C GLY A 47 -7.58 -4.45 -0.50
N ALA A 48 -7.57 -3.14 -0.77
CA ALA A 48 -7.25 -2.60 -2.08
C ALA A 48 -5.79 -2.87 -2.49
N GLY A 49 -4.85 -2.82 -1.54
CA GLY A 49 -3.44 -3.11 -1.81
C GLY A 49 -3.20 -4.53 -2.36
N ASN A 50 -4.01 -5.51 -1.95
CA ASN A 50 -3.88 -6.90 -2.41
C ASN A 50 -4.23 -7.09 -3.91
N VAL A 51 -4.85 -6.12 -4.56
CA VAL A 51 -5.09 -6.17 -6.03
C VAL A 51 -3.80 -6.38 -6.81
N ILE A 52 -2.67 -5.84 -6.32
CA ILE A 52 -1.39 -5.97 -7.03
C ILE A 52 -0.97 -7.44 -7.20
N LEU A 53 -1.32 -8.31 -6.24
CA LEU A 53 -1.02 -9.73 -6.31
C LEU A 53 -1.86 -10.44 -7.37
N PHE A 54 -3.15 -10.11 -7.47
CA PHE A 54 -4.00 -10.62 -8.54
C PHE A 54 -3.55 -10.12 -9.91
N ALA A 55 -3.24 -8.82 -10.01
CA ALA A 55 -2.74 -8.23 -11.23
C ALA A 55 -1.46 -8.93 -11.69
N TRP A 56 -0.52 -9.19 -10.76
CA TRP A 56 0.73 -9.88 -11.05
C TRP A 56 0.48 -11.35 -11.44
N TRP A 57 -0.34 -12.08 -10.68
CA TRP A 57 -0.65 -13.48 -10.96
C TRP A 57 -1.28 -13.69 -12.34
N PHE A 58 -2.23 -12.83 -12.72
CA PHE A 58 -2.92 -12.89 -14.00
C PHE A 58 -2.22 -12.12 -15.13
N GLN A 59 -1.04 -11.54 -14.88
CA GLN A 59 -0.28 -10.78 -15.87
C GLN A 59 -1.11 -9.68 -16.55
N ILE A 60 -1.87 -8.93 -15.73
CA ILE A 60 -2.75 -7.87 -16.24
C ILE A 60 -1.90 -6.76 -16.87
N PRO A 61 -2.24 -6.26 -18.07
CA PRO A 61 -1.51 -5.15 -18.68
C PRO A 61 -1.41 -3.92 -17.76
N ALA A 62 -0.19 -3.37 -17.63
CA ALA A 62 0.09 -2.24 -16.73
C ALA A 62 -0.81 -1.02 -16.97
N TRP A 63 -1.23 -0.77 -18.23
CA TRP A 63 -2.11 0.34 -18.56
C TRP A 63 -3.45 0.28 -17.80
N ILE A 64 -3.98 -0.91 -17.53
CA ILE A 64 -5.23 -1.07 -16.75
C ILE A 64 -5.01 -0.58 -15.31
N GLY A 65 -3.90 -0.98 -14.70
CA GLY A 65 -3.54 -0.55 -13.34
C GLY A 65 -3.28 0.95 -13.25
N ILE A 66 -2.58 1.52 -14.24
CA ILE A 66 -2.34 2.97 -14.33
C ILE A 66 -3.66 3.73 -14.49
N SER A 67 -4.55 3.29 -15.38
CA SER A 67 -5.87 3.91 -15.56
C SER A 67 -6.69 3.86 -14.27
N ALA A 68 -6.71 2.72 -13.57
CA ALA A 68 -7.38 2.58 -12.29
C ALA A 68 -6.81 3.53 -11.23
N ALA A 69 -5.47 3.64 -11.15
CA ALA A 69 -4.80 4.56 -10.23
C ALA A 69 -5.13 6.03 -10.52
N ILE A 70 -5.16 6.44 -11.79
CA ILE A 70 -5.56 7.80 -12.20
C ILE A 70 -7.00 8.09 -11.79
N VAL A 71 -7.93 7.18 -12.08
CA VAL A 71 -9.34 7.33 -11.71
C VAL A 71 -9.48 7.43 -10.19
N ALA A 72 -8.81 6.56 -9.43
CA ALA A 72 -8.82 6.59 -7.97
C ALA A 72 -8.25 7.90 -7.42
N ALA A 73 -7.15 8.40 -7.98
CA ALA A 73 -6.55 9.68 -7.60
C ALA A 73 -7.51 10.85 -7.89
N MET A 74 -8.14 10.88 -9.07
CA MET A 74 -9.14 11.89 -9.41
C MET A 74 -10.33 11.87 -8.45
N ILE A 75 -10.88 10.69 -8.14
CA ILE A 75 -11.99 10.56 -7.20
C ILE A 75 -11.58 11.05 -5.80
N ALA A 76 -10.40 10.65 -5.32
CA ALA A 76 -9.88 11.07 -4.03
C ALA A 76 -9.68 12.60 -3.96
N LEU A 77 -9.16 13.20 -5.03
CA LEU A 77 -8.95 14.65 -5.12
C LEU A 77 -10.27 15.42 -5.23
N LEU A 78 -11.21 14.95 -6.05
CA LEU A 78 -12.54 15.57 -6.16
C LEU A 78 -13.30 15.50 -4.83
N SER A 79 -13.23 14.37 -4.12
CA SER A 79 -13.84 14.20 -2.80
C SER A 79 -13.25 15.14 -1.74
N TYR A 80 -12.00 15.59 -1.92
CA TYR A 80 -11.37 16.59 -1.06
C TYR A 80 -11.95 18.01 -1.27
N PHE A 81 -12.28 18.36 -2.52
CA PHE A 81 -12.77 19.69 -2.90
C PHE A 81 -14.29 19.82 -2.82
N PHE A 82 -15.03 18.80 -3.27
CA PHE A 82 -16.48 18.79 -3.31
C PHE A 82 -17.01 17.81 -2.25
N PRO A 83 -17.55 18.29 -1.12
CA PRO A 83 -18.26 17.44 -0.17
C PRO A 83 -19.62 17.02 -0.76
N ILE A 84 -19.62 16.14 -1.76
CA ILE A 84 -20.81 15.69 -2.51
C ILE A 84 -21.76 14.89 -1.58
N LEU A 85 -21.29 14.43 -0.41
CA LEU A 85 -22.10 13.77 0.62
C LEU A 85 -21.78 14.34 2.02
N PRO A 86 -22.65 15.17 2.62
CA PRO A 86 -22.48 15.69 3.98
C PRO A 86 -22.34 14.59 5.06
N SER A 87 -22.90 13.39 4.81
CA SER A 87 -22.87 12.25 5.72
C SER A 87 -21.48 11.63 5.95
N ILE A 88 -20.49 11.95 5.11
CA ILE A 88 -19.08 11.50 5.25
C ILE A 88 -18.21 12.64 5.82
N ASN A 89 -18.73 13.87 5.87
CA ASN A 89 -17.98 15.09 6.19
C ASN A 89 -18.08 15.53 7.67
N SER A 90 -18.66 14.72 8.55
CA SER A 90 -18.74 15.02 9.98
C SER A 90 -17.46 14.70 10.77
N VAL A 91 -16.40 14.19 10.13
CA VAL A 91 -15.18 13.75 10.83
C VAL A 91 -13.97 14.54 10.33
N GLY A 92 -13.34 15.25 11.26
CA GLY A 92 -12.28 16.22 11.02
C GLY A 92 -11.03 15.66 10.33
N ARG A 93 -10.42 16.56 9.55
CA ARG A 93 -9.23 16.43 8.68
C ARG A 93 -9.49 15.79 7.31
N LYS A 94 -9.66 16.68 6.33
CA LYS A 94 -9.36 16.41 4.92
C LYS A 94 -7.90 15.94 4.79
N SER A 95 -7.67 14.64 4.65
CA SER A 95 -6.32 14.09 4.44
C SER A 95 -6.12 13.78 2.96
N LEU A 96 -5.04 14.29 2.37
CA LEU A 96 -4.60 13.95 1.02
C LEU A 96 -4.04 12.51 0.92
N GLY A 97 -3.99 11.76 2.02
CA GLY A 97 -3.40 10.42 2.07
C GLY A 97 -4.00 9.44 1.05
N THR A 98 -5.32 9.43 0.84
CA THR A 98 -5.93 8.53 -0.16
C THR A 98 -5.51 8.89 -1.59
N PHE A 99 -5.37 10.19 -1.87
CA PHE A 99 -4.84 10.69 -3.14
C PHE A 99 -3.37 10.27 -3.32
N PHE A 100 -2.54 10.50 -2.31
CA PHE A 100 -1.12 10.12 -2.32
C PHE A 100 -0.91 8.61 -2.51
N TYR A 101 -1.78 7.79 -1.93
CA TYR A 101 -1.75 6.34 -2.14
C TYR A 101 -2.09 5.92 -3.58
N ALA A 102 -3.13 6.51 -4.17
CA ALA A 102 -3.49 6.23 -5.56
C ALA A 102 -2.35 6.66 -6.51
N VAL A 103 -1.73 7.81 -6.24
CA VAL A 103 -0.57 8.30 -7.01
C VAL A 103 0.64 7.36 -6.86
N SER A 104 0.96 6.90 -5.65
CA SER A 104 2.09 5.98 -5.46
C SER A 104 1.88 4.63 -6.14
N MET A 105 0.65 4.08 -6.12
CA MET A 105 0.31 2.90 -6.92
C MET A 105 0.56 3.13 -8.40
N GLY A 106 0.07 4.25 -8.95
CA GLY A 106 0.25 4.58 -10.36
C GLY A 106 1.73 4.66 -10.74
N ILE A 107 2.55 5.30 -9.91
CA ILE A 107 4.01 5.41 -10.10
C ILE A 107 4.68 4.04 -10.05
N LEU A 108 4.39 3.23 -9.03
CA LEU A 108 4.97 1.90 -8.88
C LEU A 108 4.56 0.97 -10.02
N ILE A 109 3.31 1.03 -10.45
CA ILE A 109 2.82 0.24 -11.57
C ILE A 109 3.50 0.67 -12.86
N ALA A 110 3.56 1.97 -13.15
CA ALA A 110 4.21 2.47 -14.35
C ALA A 110 5.70 2.13 -14.40
N TRP A 111 6.39 2.20 -13.27
CA TRP A 111 7.83 1.98 -13.20
C TRP A 111 8.20 0.49 -13.20
N PHE A 112 7.63 -0.30 -12.29
CA PHE A 112 8.13 -1.64 -12.02
C PHE A 112 7.27 -2.75 -12.64
N PHE A 113 5.95 -2.55 -12.74
CA PHE A 113 5.05 -3.65 -13.09
C PHE A 113 5.32 -4.34 -14.45
N PRO A 114 5.71 -3.64 -15.53
CA PRO A 114 5.95 -4.29 -16.82
C PRO A 114 7.11 -5.28 -16.86
N GLN A 115 8.13 -5.09 -16.02
CA GLN A 115 9.41 -5.83 -16.10
C GLN A 115 9.76 -6.52 -14.79
N HIS A 116 9.50 -5.85 -13.66
CA HIS A 116 9.86 -6.28 -12.32
C HIS A 116 8.71 -6.06 -11.32
N PRO A 117 7.55 -6.71 -11.54
CA PRO A 117 6.33 -6.50 -10.74
C PRO A 117 6.52 -6.74 -9.24
N GLN A 118 7.52 -7.53 -8.83
CA GLN A 118 7.87 -7.75 -7.44
C GLN A 118 8.14 -6.45 -6.67
N TYR A 119 8.76 -5.44 -7.29
CA TYR A 119 9.08 -4.18 -6.60
C TYR A 119 7.87 -3.26 -6.45
N ALA A 120 6.94 -3.30 -7.41
CA ALA A 120 5.62 -2.66 -7.26
C ALA A 120 4.83 -3.34 -6.13
N ALA A 121 4.83 -4.68 -6.10
CA ALA A 121 4.15 -5.45 -5.06
C ALA A 121 4.72 -5.14 -3.66
N ILE A 122 6.05 -5.14 -3.49
CA ILE A 122 6.70 -4.80 -2.21
C ILE A 122 6.24 -3.42 -1.73
N GLY A 123 6.36 -2.38 -2.57
CA GLY A 123 5.97 -1.03 -2.18
C GLY A 123 4.50 -0.93 -1.78
N ILE A 124 3.59 -1.46 -2.61
CA ILE A 124 2.14 -1.39 -2.38
C ILE A 124 1.74 -2.19 -1.13
N LEU A 125 2.29 -3.39 -0.94
CA LEU A 125 1.94 -4.27 0.18
C LEU A 125 2.56 -3.81 1.50
N ILE A 126 3.76 -3.21 1.50
CA ILE A 126 4.32 -2.59 2.69
C ILE A 126 3.42 -1.45 3.16
N MET A 127 2.96 -0.62 2.24
CA MET A 127 2.04 0.45 2.58
C MET A 127 0.67 -0.10 3.03
N ALA A 128 0.14 -1.11 2.36
CA ALA A 128 -1.15 -1.71 2.69
C ALA A 128 -1.14 -2.39 4.07
N TRP A 129 -0.22 -3.33 4.28
CA TRP A 129 -0.15 -4.17 5.48
C TRP A 129 0.68 -3.55 6.60
N GLY A 130 1.83 -2.95 6.29
CA GLY A 130 2.71 -2.35 7.28
C GLY A 130 2.05 -1.18 7.98
N ASP A 131 1.72 -0.13 7.22
CA ASP A 131 1.03 1.06 7.77
C ASP A 131 -0.41 0.76 8.22
N GLY A 132 -1.08 -0.19 7.55
CA GLY A 132 -2.37 -0.74 7.94
C GLY A 132 -2.36 -1.29 9.37
N LEU A 133 -1.50 -2.28 9.63
CA LEU A 133 -1.41 -2.96 10.92
C LEU A 133 -0.71 -2.11 11.98
N ALA A 134 0.28 -1.31 11.61
CA ALA A 134 0.97 -0.41 12.54
C ALA A 134 0.00 0.59 13.18
N ALA A 135 -0.94 1.13 12.39
CA ALA A 135 -1.99 2.00 12.93
C ALA A 135 -2.94 1.25 13.85
N LEU A 136 -3.44 0.06 13.45
CA LEU A 136 -4.37 -0.73 14.27
C LEU A 136 -3.74 -1.18 15.59
N ILE A 137 -2.51 -1.69 15.55
CA ILE A 137 -1.79 -2.10 16.75
C ILE A 137 -1.41 -0.88 17.59
N GLY A 138 -0.95 0.19 16.95
CA GLY A 138 -0.54 1.40 17.64
C GLY A 138 -1.68 2.10 18.39
N GLN A 139 -2.90 2.09 17.84
CA GLN A 139 -4.08 2.68 18.46
C GLN A 139 -4.68 1.79 19.55
N ASN A 140 -4.74 0.47 19.33
CA ASN A 140 -5.46 -0.43 20.22
C ASN A 140 -4.58 -1.01 21.33
N PHE A 141 -3.27 -1.13 21.08
CA PHE A 141 -2.31 -1.80 21.97
C PHE A 141 -1.08 -0.94 22.30
N GLY A 142 -0.97 0.27 21.77
CA GLY A 142 0.15 1.17 22.05
C GLY A 142 0.21 1.56 23.52
N ARG A 143 1.26 1.14 24.23
CA ARG A 143 1.50 1.50 25.63
C ARG A 143 2.68 2.45 25.80
N HIS A 144 3.58 2.49 24.82
CA HIS A 144 4.79 3.29 24.87
C HIS A 144 4.75 4.37 23.78
N PRO A 145 4.06 5.49 24.02
CA PRO A 145 3.99 6.57 23.05
C PRO A 145 5.31 7.33 22.96
N TYR A 146 5.60 7.83 21.77
CA TYR A 146 6.69 8.76 21.52
C TYR A 146 6.25 9.82 20.50
N GLN A 147 7.01 10.90 20.38
CA GLN A 147 6.68 11.99 19.46
C GLN A 147 7.81 12.23 18.47
N VAL A 148 7.44 12.32 17.19
CA VAL A 148 8.35 12.68 16.10
C VAL A 148 7.75 13.83 15.32
N PHE A 149 8.47 14.95 15.28
CA PHE A 149 8.03 16.19 14.65
C PHE A 149 6.61 16.64 15.05
N GLY A 150 6.13 16.30 16.25
CA GLY A 150 4.78 16.64 16.73
C GLY A 150 3.67 15.67 16.35
N ASN A 151 4.00 14.51 15.74
CA ASN A 151 3.07 13.39 15.61
C ASN A 151 3.26 12.42 16.78
N ALA A 152 2.17 12.04 17.44
CA ALA A 152 2.17 10.97 18.42
C ALA A 152 2.17 9.62 17.70
N LYS A 153 3.16 8.79 18.02
CA LYS A 153 3.31 7.40 17.55
C LYS A 153 3.50 6.49 18.77
N SER A 154 3.47 5.18 18.57
CA SER A 154 3.77 4.21 19.62
C SER A 154 4.86 3.25 19.15
N TRP A 155 5.71 2.82 20.08
CA TRP A 155 6.77 1.86 19.76
C TRP A 155 6.20 0.54 19.22
N GLU A 156 5.03 0.14 19.70
CA GLU A 156 4.32 -1.05 19.23
C GLU A 156 3.87 -0.91 17.76
N GLY A 157 3.37 0.27 17.38
CA GLY A 157 3.03 0.56 15.98
C GLY A 157 4.26 0.52 15.08
N SER A 158 5.36 1.15 15.48
CA SER A 158 6.60 1.17 14.68
C SER A 158 7.28 -0.19 14.60
N LEU A 159 7.24 -0.98 15.67
CA LEU A 159 7.71 -2.37 15.62
C LEU A 159 6.86 -3.21 14.67
N THR A 160 5.54 -3.01 14.68
CA THR A 160 4.63 -3.65 13.72
C THR A 160 4.98 -3.26 12.29
N MET A 161 5.19 -1.97 12.01
CA MET A 161 5.62 -1.48 10.70
C MET A 161 6.90 -2.18 10.25
N ALA A 162 7.91 -2.27 11.12
CA ALA A 162 9.18 -2.93 10.79
C ALA A 162 9.01 -4.42 10.51
N VAL A 163 8.33 -5.16 11.39
CA VAL A 163 8.14 -6.62 11.25
C VAL A 163 7.34 -6.95 10.00
N VAL A 164 6.25 -6.23 9.75
CA VAL A 164 5.40 -6.48 8.59
C VAL A 164 6.11 -6.08 7.30
N SER A 165 6.82 -4.94 7.30
CA SER A 165 7.60 -4.53 6.12
C SER A 165 8.70 -5.53 5.78
N TYR A 166 9.36 -6.07 6.81
CA TYR A 166 10.33 -7.13 6.66
C TYR A 166 9.69 -8.38 6.08
N ALA A 167 8.57 -8.85 6.66
CA ALA A 167 7.89 -10.05 6.17
C ALA A 167 7.42 -9.91 4.71
N VAL A 168 6.82 -8.78 4.34
CA VAL A 168 6.36 -8.52 2.98
C VAL A 168 7.53 -8.53 1.98
N SER A 169 8.58 -7.77 2.27
CA SER A 169 9.76 -7.73 1.39
C SER A 169 10.46 -9.08 1.31
N PHE A 170 10.60 -9.77 2.45
CA PHE A 170 11.23 -11.08 2.55
C PHE A 170 10.48 -12.14 1.77
N LEU A 171 9.17 -12.31 2.00
CA LEU A 171 8.37 -13.30 1.28
C LEU A 171 8.36 -13.04 -0.23
N THR A 172 8.30 -11.76 -0.63
CA THR A 172 8.31 -11.40 -2.06
C THR A 172 9.68 -11.66 -2.70
N LEU A 173 10.78 -11.24 -2.07
CA LEU A 173 12.11 -11.42 -2.66
C LEU A 173 12.57 -12.88 -2.57
N MET A 174 12.27 -13.61 -1.49
CA MET A 174 12.60 -15.03 -1.37
C MET A 174 11.92 -15.88 -2.45
N THR A 175 10.70 -15.53 -2.86
CA THR A 175 9.97 -16.27 -3.90
C THR A 175 10.51 -16.00 -5.30
N VAL A 176 11.09 -14.83 -5.55
CA VAL A 176 11.58 -14.42 -6.88
C VAL A 176 13.08 -14.69 -7.04
N GLU A 177 13.88 -14.33 -6.04
CA GLU A 177 15.35 -14.36 -6.09
C GLU A 177 15.96 -15.59 -5.36
N GLY A 178 15.15 -16.33 -4.59
CA GLY A 178 15.59 -17.49 -3.80
C GLY A 178 16.11 -17.12 -2.41
N ASN A 179 16.80 -18.05 -1.73
CA ASN A 179 17.36 -17.79 -0.39
C ASN A 179 18.84 -17.40 -0.48
N ASN A 180 19.15 -16.14 -0.19
CA ASN A 180 20.51 -15.63 -0.15
C ASN A 180 20.68 -14.64 1.02
N TRP A 181 21.85 -14.60 1.66
CA TRP A 181 22.10 -13.75 2.84
C TRP A 181 21.91 -12.26 2.53
N GLN A 182 22.18 -11.81 1.29
CA GLN A 182 21.89 -10.45 0.84
C GLN A 182 20.41 -10.11 0.96
N ILE A 183 19.49 -11.04 0.67
CA ILE A 183 18.05 -10.79 0.74
C ILE A 183 17.64 -10.46 2.17
N TRP A 184 18.16 -11.18 3.16
CA TRP A 184 17.90 -10.90 4.58
C TRP A 184 18.33 -9.48 4.97
N ILE A 185 19.47 -9.02 4.46
CA ILE A 185 19.97 -7.66 4.70
C ILE A 185 19.13 -6.63 3.96
N ILE A 186 18.82 -6.86 2.69
CA ILE A 186 17.99 -5.95 1.87
C ILE A 186 16.63 -5.74 2.53
N CYS A 187 15.96 -6.82 2.95
CA CYS A 187 14.67 -6.74 3.64
C CYS A 187 14.77 -5.99 4.97
N SER A 188 15.87 -6.15 5.71
CA SER A 188 16.11 -5.39 6.95
C SER A 188 16.25 -3.89 6.67
N ILE A 189 17.03 -3.52 5.65
CA ILE A 189 17.22 -2.12 5.25
C ILE A 189 15.89 -1.52 4.80
N VAL A 190 15.14 -2.22 3.93
CA VAL A 190 13.83 -1.77 3.44
C VAL A 190 12.85 -1.58 4.60
N ALA A 191 12.79 -2.51 5.56
CA ALA A 191 11.91 -2.42 6.71
C ALA A 191 12.25 -1.24 7.64
N ILE A 192 13.54 -1.02 7.91
CA ILE A 192 14.00 0.12 8.72
C ILE A 192 13.67 1.43 8.01
N THR A 193 13.95 1.54 6.71
CA THR A 193 13.63 2.75 5.93
C THR A 193 12.13 3.00 5.89
N ALA A 194 11.31 1.98 5.64
CA ALA A 194 9.85 2.12 5.61
C ALA A 194 9.30 2.61 6.97
N THR A 195 9.82 2.06 8.07
CA THR A 195 9.45 2.47 9.44
C THR A 195 9.90 3.90 9.75
N ALA A 196 11.11 4.28 9.32
CA ALA A 196 11.60 5.64 9.50
C ALA A 196 10.74 6.65 8.72
N LEU A 197 10.39 6.33 7.47
CA LEU A 197 9.51 7.16 6.64
C LEU A 197 8.12 7.33 7.27
N GLU A 198 7.54 6.24 7.79
CA GLU A 198 6.25 6.27 8.50
C GLU A 198 6.32 7.13 9.78
N ALA A 199 7.39 7.02 10.54
CA ALA A 199 7.56 7.74 11.81
C ALA A 199 7.73 9.26 11.60
N ILE A 200 8.45 9.69 10.56
CA ILE A 200 8.72 11.11 10.29
C ILE A 200 7.63 11.80 9.47
N SER A 201 6.75 11.04 8.80
CA SER A 201 5.80 11.60 7.84
C SER A 201 4.66 12.36 8.51
N LYS A 202 4.19 13.41 7.82
CA LYS A 202 3.04 14.24 8.23
C LYS A 202 2.02 14.30 7.10
N LEU A 203 0.76 14.57 7.46
CA LEU A 203 -0.31 14.91 6.52
C LEU A 203 -0.58 13.84 5.44
N GLY A 204 -0.26 12.58 5.70
CA GLY A 204 -0.49 11.48 4.76
C GLY A 204 0.59 11.32 3.68
N ILE A 205 1.73 12.03 3.79
CA ILE A 205 2.85 11.92 2.83
C ILE A 205 3.49 10.52 2.84
N ASP A 206 3.33 9.77 3.93
CA ASP A 206 3.74 8.37 4.10
C ASP A 206 3.10 7.49 3.03
N ASN A 207 1.84 7.76 2.69
CA ASN A 207 1.11 7.06 1.63
C ASN A 207 1.74 7.25 0.23
N LEU A 208 2.62 8.25 0.06
CA LEU A 208 3.42 8.44 -1.13
C LEU A 208 4.84 7.89 -0.95
N THR A 209 5.52 8.28 0.13
CA THR A 209 6.95 8.05 0.31
C THR A 209 7.27 6.60 0.66
N VAL A 210 6.53 5.99 1.59
CA VAL A 210 6.73 4.60 2.02
C VAL A 210 6.67 3.63 0.82
N PRO A 211 5.58 3.58 0.03
CA PRO A 211 5.49 2.62 -1.07
C PRO A 211 6.55 2.86 -2.15
N ILE A 212 6.75 4.11 -2.59
CA ILE A 212 7.70 4.44 -3.67
C ILE A 212 9.12 4.11 -3.23
N ILE A 213 9.53 4.55 -2.04
CA ILE A 213 10.90 4.36 -1.58
C ILE A 213 11.14 2.88 -1.26
N SER A 214 10.20 2.16 -0.64
CA SER A 214 10.39 0.72 -0.38
C SER A 214 10.55 -0.09 -1.66
N GLY A 215 9.73 0.17 -2.70
CA GLY A 215 9.87 -0.49 -3.99
C GLY A 215 11.18 -0.14 -4.69
N ALA A 216 11.51 1.15 -4.78
CA ALA A 216 12.73 1.62 -5.42
C ALA A 216 14.00 1.15 -4.69
N LEU A 217 14.03 1.22 -3.36
CA LEU A 217 15.16 0.78 -2.54
C LEU A 217 15.39 -0.73 -2.69
N SER A 218 14.31 -1.52 -2.72
CA SER A 218 14.41 -2.96 -3.00
C SER A 218 15.06 -3.21 -4.36
N PHE A 219 14.60 -2.51 -5.42
CA PHE A 219 15.18 -2.62 -6.76
C PHE A 219 16.67 -2.26 -6.77
N PHE A 220 17.04 -1.09 -6.26
CA PHE A 220 18.44 -0.63 -6.30
C PHE A 220 19.38 -1.55 -5.51
N LEU A 221 18.95 -2.04 -4.34
CA LEU A 221 19.79 -2.92 -3.54
C LEU A 221 19.96 -4.31 -4.19
N ILE A 222 18.92 -4.85 -4.82
CA ILE A 222 19.04 -6.12 -5.58
C ILE A 222 20.01 -5.97 -6.74
N GLN A 223 19.88 -4.89 -7.52
CA GLN A 223 20.80 -4.62 -8.63
C GLN A 223 22.25 -4.48 -8.16
N THR A 224 22.47 -3.89 -6.99
CA THR A 224 23.82 -3.60 -6.46
C THR A 224 24.49 -4.78 -5.75
N LEU A 225 23.72 -5.64 -5.08
CA LEU A 225 24.26 -6.67 -4.18
C LEU A 225 24.12 -8.10 -4.72
N ILE A 226 23.27 -8.31 -5.74
CA ILE A 226 22.98 -9.63 -6.30
C ILE A 226 23.23 -9.66 -7.80
N SER A 227 22.84 -8.63 -8.54
CA SER A 227 22.95 -8.59 -10.01
C SER A 227 24.28 -8.01 -10.53
N SER A 228 25.19 -7.63 -9.62
CA SER A 228 26.52 -7.06 -9.90
C SER A 228 27.59 -8.11 -10.09
#